data_AF-A0A7C2C2N4-F1
#
_entry.id   AF-A0A7C2C2N4-F1
#
_cell.length_a   1.000
_cell.length_b   1.000
_cell.length_c   1.000
_cell.angle_alpha   90.00
_cell.angle_beta   90.00
_cell.angle_gamma   90.00
#
_symmetry.space_group_name_H-M   'P 1'
#
loop_
_entity.id
_entity.type
_entity.pdbx_description
1 polymer ?
#
loop_
_entity_poly.entity_id
_entity_poly.type
_entity_poly.pdbx_seq_one_letter_code
_entity_poly.pdbx_strand_id
1 'polypeptide(L)'
;MSEAEVWARRVRRLALNRQGTEAQVWLEKGFLYLRQDGHARFAQGEGAEGLSGFALRRGGVELAFRDGSRLRLFFRLGRLRKLHFS
;
A
#
# COMPACT_ATOMS: atom_id res chain seq x y z
N MET A 1 -10.15 -1.19 16.11
CA MET A 1 -9.87 -1.54 14.71
C MET A 1 -8.68 -0.72 14.29
N SER A 2 -7.60 -1.35 13.83
CA SER A 2 -6.39 -0.63 13.43
C SER A 2 -6.56 0.04 12.06
N GLU A 3 -5.72 1.04 11.77
CA GLU A 3 -5.70 1.69 10.45
C GLU A 3 -5.47 0.67 9.33
N ALA A 4 -4.61 -0.33 9.56
CA ALA A 4 -4.38 -1.44 8.63
C ALA A 4 -5.65 -2.25 8.32
N GLU A 5 -6.48 -2.56 9.33
CA GLU A 5 -7.75 -3.26 9.14
C GLU A 5 -8.76 -2.43 8.34
N VAL A 6 -8.85 -1.13 8.63
CA VAL A 6 -9.73 -0.20 7.90
C VAL A 6 -9.31 -0.12 6.43
N TRP A 7 -8.01 0.06 6.19
CA TRP A 7 -7.45 0.09 4.84
C TRP A 7 -7.67 -1.22 4.09
N ALA A 8 -7.44 -2.37 4.75
CA ALA A 8 -7.63 -3.67 4.13
C ALA A 8 -9.06 -3.85 3.57
N ARG A 9 -10.07 -3.26 4.21
CA ARG A 9 -11.48 -3.32 3.74
C ARG A 9 -11.72 -2.42 2.52
N ARG A 10 -11.07 -1.26 2.47
CA ARG A 10 -11.24 -0.26 1.41
C ARG A 10 -10.47 -0.57 0.13
N VAL A 11 -9.31 -1.23 0.23
CA VAL A 11 -8.46 -1.51 -0.95
C VAL A 11 -9.22 -2.40 -1.95
N ARG A 12 -9.31 -1.98 -3.21
CA ARG A 12 -9.99 -2.73 -4.28
C ARG A 12 -9.00 -3.34 -5.27
N ARG A 13 -7.92 -2.64 -5.58
CA ARG A 13 -6.92 -3.08 -6.56
C ARG A 13 -5.53 -2.57 -6.20
N LEU A 14 -4.52 -3.34 -6.61
CA LEU A 14 -3.12 -2.93 -6.60
C LEU A 14 -2.63 -2.94 -8.05
N ALA A 15 -1.90 -1.91 -8.47
CA ALA A 15 -1.12 -1.92 -9.68
C ALA A 15 0.34 -1.61 -9.33
N LEU A 16 1.26 -2.33 -9.93
CA LEU A 16 2.69 -2.14 -9.76
C LEU A 16 3.29 -1.85 -11.13
N ASN A 17 4.23 -0.93 -11.21
CA ASN A 17 4.99 -0.77 -12.44
C ASN A 17 5.95 -1.97 -12.64
N ARG A 18 6.45 -2.13 -13.87
CA ARG A 18 7.34 -3.25 -14.22
C ARG A 18 8.64 -3.26 -13.42
N GLN A 19 9.10 -2.09 -12.98
CA GLN A 19 10.36 -1.90 -12.27
C GLN A 19 10.22 -2.12 -10.75
N GLY A 20 9.00 -2.21 -10.22
CA GLY A 20 8.75 -2.32 -8.79
C GLY A 20 9.07 -1.05 -8.00
N THR A 21 9.16 0.09 -8.67
CA THR A 21 9.49 1.40 -8.09
C THR A 21 8.26 2.28 -7.88
N GLU A 22 7.11 1.88 -8.42
CA GLU A 22 5.83 2.58 -8.24
C GLU A 22 4.68 1.62 -7.99
N ALA A 23 3.73 2.07 -7.18
CA ALA A 23 2.47 1.39 -6.93
C ALA A 23 1.29 2.36 -6.93
N GLN A 24 0.15 1.89 -7.45
CA GLN A 24 -1.15 2.53 -7.23
C GLN A 24 -2.03 1.57 -6.44
N VAL A 25 -2.41 2.00 -5.23
CA VAL A 25 -3.34 1.29 -4.36
C VAL A 25 -4.71 1.95 -4.52
N TRP A 26 -5.60 1.29 -5.27
CA TRP A 26 -6.93 1.80 -5.55
C TRP A 26 -7.87 1.50 -4.39
N LEU A 27 -8.57 2.53 -3.95
CA LEU A 27 -9.58 2.54 -2.89
C LEU A 27 -10.95 2.85 -3.53
N GLU A 28 -11.97 3.07 -2.70
CA GLU A 28 -13.34 3.33 -3.18
C GLU A 28 -13.51 4.70 -3.83
N LYS A 29 -12.77 5.72 -3.36
CA LYS A 29 -12.94 7.12 -3.79
C LYS A 29 -11.73 7.70 -4.51
N GLY A 30 -10.75 6.86 -4.85
CA GLY A 30 -9.48 7.32 -5.40
C GLY A 30 -8.38 6.27 -5.29
N PHE A 31 -7.13 6.73 -5.31
CA PHE A 31 -5.98 5.87 -5.13
C PHE A 31 -4.90 6.58 -4.31
N LEU A 32 -4.13 5.76 -3.60
CA LEU A 32 -2.84 6.13 -3.05
C LEU A 32 -1.77 5.78 -4.07
N TYR A 33 -1.04 6.79 -4.51
CA TYR A 33 0.15 6.65 -5.33
C TYR A 33 1.39 6.57 -4.46
N LEU A 34 2.26 5.62 -4.76
CA LEU A 34 3.51 5.37 -4.05
C LEU A 34 4.63 5.28 -5.06
N ARG A 35 5.74 5.97 -4.78
CA ARG A 35 6.99 5.83 -5.52
C ARG A 35 8.13 5.66 -4.54
N GLN A 36 8.95 4.64 -4.77
CA GLN A 36 10.18 4.42 -4.04
C GLN A 36 11.29 4.11 -5.03
N ASP A 37 12.32 4.95 -5.02
CA ASP A 37 13.58 4.72 -5.73
C ASP A 37 14.75 4.70 -4.74
N GLY A 38 15.98 4.63 -5.26
CA GLY A 38 17.19 4.56 -4.44
C GLY A 38 17.45 5.81 -3.59
N HIS A 39 16.76 6.92 -3.85
CA HIS A 39 17.05 8.22 -3.26
C HIS A 39 15.86 8.80 -2.49
N ALA A 40 14.63 8.47 -2.89
CA ALA A 40 13.42 9.08 -2.33
C ALA A 40 12.26 8.10 -2.17
N ARG A 41 11.38 8.45 -1.22
CA ARG A 41 10.05 7.86 -1.06
C ARG A 41 9.02 8.95 -1.14
N PHE A 42 7.98 8.71 -1.93
CA PHE A 42 6.90 9.65 -2.16
C PHE A 42 5.56 8.94 -2.07
N ALA A 43 4.63 9.54 -1.35
CA ALA A 43 3.25 9.09 -1.21
C ALA A 43 2.31 10.27 -1.47
N GLN A 44 1.28 10.06 -2.30
CA GLN A 44 0.29 11.08 -2.63
C GLN A 44 -1.08 10.45 -2.87
N GLY A 45 -2.13 11.22 -2.60
CA GLY A 45 -3.51 10.79 -2.83
C GLY A 45 -4.18 10.31 -1.55
N GLU A 46 -5.17 9.45 -1.69
CA GLU A 46 -6.10 9.11 -0.62
C GLU A 46 -5.39 8.44 0.57
N GLY A 47 -5.42 9.11 1.74
CA GLY A 47 -4.87 8.61 2.99
C GLY A 47 -3.34 8.57 3.06
N ALA A 48 -2.63 9.29 2.19
CA ALA A 48 -1.18 9.42 2.25
C ALA A 48 -0.72 10.04 3.59
N GLU A 49 -1.51 10.96 4.14
CA GLU A 49 -1.29 11.60 5.43
C GLU A 49 -1.31 10.61 6.61
N GLY A 50 -2.04 9.50 6.50
CA GLY A 50 -2.12 8.46 7.54
C GLY A 50 -0.92 7.51 7.56
N LEU A 51 -0.07 7.54 6.53
CA LEU A 51 1.10 6.67 6.47
C LEU A 51 2.23 7.21 7.35
N SER A 52 2.84 6.31 8.11
CA SER A 52 4.17 6.52 8.72
C SER A 52 5.29 6.07 7.78
N GLY A 53 4.97 5.19 6.81
CA GLY A 53 5.90 4.79 5.76
C GLY A 53 5.34 3.69 4.87
N PHE A 54 6.15 3.26 3.90
CA PHE A 54 5.84 2.11 3.04
C PHE A 54 7.13 1.48 2.48
N ALA A 55 6.98 0.27 1.94
CA ALA A 55 8.01 -0.42 1.19
C ALA A 55 7.42 -1.11 -0.05
N LEU A 56 7.98 -0.81 -1.22
CA LEU A 56 7.71 -1.59 -2.43
C LEU A 56 8.53 -2.88 -2.40
N ARG A 57 7.85 -4.00 -2.62
CA ARG A 57 8.44 -5.36 -2.58
C ARG A 57 8.13 -6.08 -3.89
N ARG A 58 8.84 -7.18 -4.15
CA ARG A 58 8.54 -8.02 -5.31
C ARG A 58 7.08 -8.48 -5.27
N GLY A 59 6.27 -7.99 -6.22
CA GLY A 59 4.86 -8.35 -6.37
C GLY A 59 3.90 -7.76 -5.32
N GLY A 60 4.32 -6.73 -4.56
CA GLY A 60 3.45 -6.12 -3.56
C GLY A 60 3.97 -4.84 -2.94
N VAL A 61 3.21 -4.33 -1.96
CA VAL A 61 3.56 -3.19 -1.13
C VAL A 61 3.25 -3.50 0.33
N GLU A 62 4.08 -2.99 1.22
CA GLU A 62 3.81 -2.93 2.66
C GLU A 62 3.59 -1.49 3.06
N LEU A 63 2.46 -1.21 3.72
CA LEU A 63 2.08 0.09 4.26
C LEU A 63 2.25 0.05 5.77
N ALA A 64 2.87 1.08 6.34
CA ALA A 64 2.96 1.30 7.77
C ALA A 64 2.16 2.55 8.14
N PHE A 65 1.35 2.43 9.19
CA PHE A 65 0.43 3.46 9.65
C PHE A 65 0.97 4.13 10.91
N ARG A 66 0.39 5.29 11.28
CA ARG A 66 0.85 6.06 12.45
C ARG A 66 0.50 5.38 13.78
N ASP A 67 -0.57 4.57 13.79
CA ASP A 67 -0.97 3.75 14.93
C ASP A 67 -0.04 2.52 15.16
N GLY A 68 1.01 2.36 14.35
CA GLY A 68 1.96 1.25 14.43
C GLY A 68 1.54 0.01 13.64
N SER A 69 0.29 -0.05 13.17
CA SER A 69 -0.21 -1.17 12.39
C SER A 69 0.40 -1.22 10.99
N ARG A 70 0.38 -2.40 10.37
CA ARG A 70 0.94 -2.64 9.03
C ARG A 70 -0.03 -3.39 8.13
N LEU A 71 -0.06 -3.04 6.85
CA LEU A 71 -0.83 -3.74 5.82
C LEU A 71 0.07 -4.15 4.67
N ARG A 72 0.16 -5.46 4.42
CA ARG A 72 0.82 -6.01 3.25
C ARG A 72 -0.20 -6.35 2.17
N LEU A 73 -0.03 -5.76 0.99
CA LEU A 73 -0.80 -6.01 -0.23
C LEU A 73 0.10 -6.73 -1.23
N PHE A 74 -0.31 -7.88 -1.76
CA PHE A 74 0.52 -8.63 -2.68
C PHE A 74 -0.29 -9.53 -3.61
N PHE A 75 0.28 -9.88 -4.76
CA PHE A 75 -0.32 -10.86 -5.65
C PHE A 75 0.10 -12.29 -5.30
N ARG A 76 -0.88 -13.19 -5.22
CA ARG A 76 -0.66 -14.64 -5.14
C ARG A 76 -1.60 -15.34 -6.12
N LEU A 77 -1.05 -16.08 -7.07
CA LEU A 77 -1.80 -16.77 -8.14
C LEU A 77 -2.75 -15.81 -8.88
N GLY A 78 -2.25 -14.63 -9.26
CA GLY A 78 -3.02 -13.61 -9.98
C GLY A 78 -4.07 -12.86 -9.15
N ARG A 79 -4.23 -13.18 -7.86
CA ARG A 79 -5.22 -12.55 -6.97
C ARG A 79 -4.56 -11.63 -5.96
N LEU A 80 -5.17 -10.48 -5.72
CA LEU A 80 -4.76 -9.56 -4.65
C LEU A 80 -5.04 -10.20 -3.28
N ARG A 81 -4.03 -10.22 -2.43
CA ARG A 81 -4.09 -10.64 -1.03
C ARG A 81 -3.76 -9.46 -0.13
N LYS A 82 -4.34 -9.48 1.06
CA LYS A 82 -4.22 -8.44 2.08
C LYS A 82 -3.92 -9.13 3.40
N LEU A 83 -2.86 -8.70 4.06
CA LEU A 83 -2.46 -9.22 5.37
C LEU A 83 -2.19 -8.03 6.28
N HIS A 84 -2.96 -7.90 7.36
CA HIS A 84 -2.80 -6.82 8.33
C HIS A 84 -2.17 -7.34 9.61
N PHE A 85 -1.42 -6.47 10.28
CA PHE A 85 -0.76 -6.72 11.56
C PHE A 85 -1.05 -5.50 12.44
N SER A 86 -1.41 -5.74 13.70
CA SER A 86 -1.65 -4.71 14.71
C SER A 86 -0.57 -4.79 15.77
#